data_AF-A0A2M7VN00-F1
#
_entry.id   AF-A0A2M7VN00-F1
#
_cell.length_a   1.000
_cell.length_b   1.000
_cell.length_c   1.000
_cell.angle_alpha   90.00
_cell.angle_beta   90.00
_cell.angle_gamma   90.00
#
_symmetry.space_group_name_H-M   'P 1'
#
loop_
_entity.id
_entity.type
_entity.pdbx_description
1 polymer ?
#
loop_
_entity_poly.entity_id
_entity_poly.type
_entity_poly.pdbx_seq_one_letter_code
_entity_poly.pdbx_strand_id
1 'polypeptide(L)' 'AKLLWRGQVHTTLIGNENHQAQLIFLVEYPSVDHFFAMVSNPDYQKIATDRTLALEFGGLIACKTVQ' A
#
# COMPACT_ATOMS: atom_id res chain seq x y z
N ALA A 1 9.87 5.50 7.09
CA ALA A 1 9.29 4.26 6.55
C ALA A 1 10.35 3.55 5.71
N LYS A 2 10.33 2.22 5.65
CA LYS A 2 11.28 1.41 4.87
C LYS A 2 10.52 0.50 3.92
N LEU A 3 10.82 0.55 2.63
CA LEU A 3 10.31 -0.42 1.66
C LEU A 3 11.07 -1.74 1.87
N LEU A 4 10.36 -2.77 2.34
CA LEU A 4 10.96 -4.10 2.54
C LEU A 4 10.92 -4.94 1.26
N TRP A 5 9.85 -4.81 0.48
CA TRP A 5 9.65 -5.57 -0.74
C TRP A 5 8.70 -4.84 -1.71
N ARG A 6 8.90 -5.04 -3.01
CA ARG A 6 8.03 -4.57 -4.10
C ARG A 6 8.03 -5.62 -5.22
N GLY A 7 6.85 -5.97 -5.72
CA GLY A 7 6.71 -6.89 -6.85
C GLY A 7 5.61 -6.48 -7.80
N GLN A 8 5.88 -6.65 -9.10
CA GLN A 8 4.84 -6.61 -10.13
C GLN A 8 4.09 -7.94 -10.10
N VAL A 9 2.77 -7.88 -10.12
CA VAL A 9 1.93 -9.08 -10.12
C VAL A 9 1.90 -9.65 -11.54
N HIS A 10 2.21 -10.94 -11.67
CA HIS A 10 2.12 -11.65 -12.95
C HIS A 10 0.71 -12.15 -13.22
N THR A 11 0.14 -12.89 -12.27
CA THR A 11 -1.22 -13.43 -12.36
C THR A 11 -1.71 -13.84 -10.98
N THR A 12 -3.04 -13.88 -10.81
CA THR A 12 -3.67 -14.52 -9.67
C THR A 12 -3.81 -16.00 -9.94
N LEU A 13 -3.18 -16.84 -9.11
CA LEU A 13 -3.20 -18.29 -9.28
C LEU A 13 -4.40 -18.95 -8.58
N ILE A 14 -4.83 -18.38 -7.45
CA ILE A 14 -5.98 -18.84 -6.66
C ILE A 14 -6.72 -17.60 -6.17
N GLY A 15 -8.00 -17.47 -6.50
CA GLY A 15 -8.85 -16.36 -6.07
C GLY A 15 -9.74 -15.84 -7.18
N ASN A 16 -10.47 -14.76 -6.88
CA ASN A 16 -11.21 -14.01 -7.89
C ASN A 16 -10.23 -13.30 -8.81
N GLU A 17 -10.52 -13.25 -10.11
CA GLU A 17 -9.72 -12.60 -11.16
C GLU A 17 -10.27 -11.22 -11.56
N ASN A 18 -11.43 -10.82 -11.02
CA ASN A 18 -11.97 -9.48 -11.20
C ASN A 18 -11.24 -8.48 -10.28
N HIS A 19 -10.87 -7.30 -10.80
CA HIS A 19 -10.18 -6.22 -10.08
C HIS A 19 -8.92 -6.68 -9.34
N GLN A 20 -7.86 -7.00 -10.08
CA GLN A 20 -6.60 -7.50 -9.51
C GLN A 20 -5.61 -6.39 -9.24
N ALA A 21 -4.82 -6.56 -8.17
CA ALA A 21 -3.65 -5.72 -7.96
C ALA A 21 -2.59 -6.01 -9.02
N GLN A 22 -2.01 -4.95 -9.59
CA GLN A 22 -0.90 -5.06 -10.55
C GLN A 22 0.47 -4.86 -9.88
N LEU A 23 0.47 -4.25 -8.69
CA LEU A 23 1.66 -3.96 -7.90
C LEU A 23 1.37 -4.23 -6.43
N ILE A 24 2.30 -4.91 -5.76
CA ILE A 24 2.25 -5.14 -4.32
C ILE A 24 3.57 -4.65 -3.71
N PHE A 25 3.50 -4.07 -2.53
CA PHE A 25 4.67 -3.68 -1.76
C PHE A 25 4.42 -3.85 -0.26
N LEU A 26 5.51 -4.10 0.47
CA LEU A 26 5.51 -4.18 1.92
C LEU A 26 6.35 -3.03 2.46
N VAL A 27 5.73 -2.17 3.26
CA VAL A 27 6.39 -1.02 3.89
C VAL A 27 6.36 -1.17 5.40
N GLU A 28 7.52 -1.05 6.02
CA GLU A 28 7.67 -1.01 7.47
C GLU A 28 7.67 0.43 7.97
N TYR A 29 6.87 0.66 9.01
CA TYR A 29 6.87 1.90 9.78
C TYR A 29 7.41 1.60 11.18
N PRO A 30 8.20 2.51 11.79
CA PRO A 30 8.68 2.32 13.16
C PRO A 30 7.55 2.21 14.19
N SER A 31 6.44 2.90 13.96
CA SER A 31 5.21 2.83 14.77
C SER A 31 3.99 3.23 13.95
N VAL A 32 2.80 2.99 14.49
CA VAL A 32 1.53 3.46 13.91
C VAL A 32 1.48 4.99 13.82
N ASP A 33 2.05 5.70 14.81
CA ASP A 33 2.10 7.17 14.80
C ASP A 33 2.91 7.73 13.61
N HIS A 34 3.96 7.02 13.18
CA HIS A 34 4.71 7.44 11.99
C HIS A 34 3.88 7.33 10.71
N PHE A 35 2.97 6.35 10.64
CA PHE A 35 2.03 6.26 9.53
C PHE A 35 1.02 7.42 9.59
N PHE A 36 0.45 7.69 10.77
CA PHE A 36 -0.47 8.81 10.94
C PHE A 36 0.16 10.18 10.64
N ALA A 37 1.40 10.40 11.11
CA ALA A 37 2.15 11.62 10.81
C ALA A 37 2.34 11.81 9.30
N MET A 38 2.58 10.71 8.56
CA MET A 38 2.68 10.77 7.10
C MET A 38 1.35 11.12 6.44
N VAL A 39 0.24 10.44 6.77
CA VAL A 39 -1.05 10.70 6.10
C VAL A 39 -1.66 12.06 6.47
N SER A 40 -1.30 12.59 7.64
CA SER A 40 -1.70 13.93 8.10
C SER A 40 -0.79 15.05 7.55
N ASN A 41 0.32 14.72 6.88
CA ASN A 41 1.21 15.72 6.30
C ASN A 41 0.50 16.46 5.14
N PRO A 42 0.43 17.80 5.16
CA PRO A 42 -0.23 18.57 4.10
C PRO A 42 0.32 18.31 2.69
N ASP A 43 1.63 18.10 2.55
CA ASP A 43 2.25 17.83 1.25
C ASP A 43 1.91 16.43 0.74
N TYR A 44 1.79 15.46 1.64
CA TYR A 44 1.28 14.13 1.30
C TYR A 44 -0.19 14.20 0.85
N GLN A 45 -1.02 14.99 1.53
CA GLN A 45 -2.44 15.14 1.18
C GLN A 45 -2.64 15.75 -0.21
N LYS A 46 -1.79 16.72 -0.62
CA LYS A 46 -1.85 17.32 -1.96
C LYS A 46 -1.69 16.30 -3.08
N ILE A 47 -0.78 15.33 -2.90
CA ILE A 47 -0.49 14.30 -3.92
C ILE A 47 -1.31 13.01 -3.73
N ALA A 48 -1.98 12.84 -2.59
CA ALA A 48 -2.79 11.66 -2.32
C ALA A 48 -3.95 11.49 -3.31
N THR A 49 -4.43 12.60 -3.88
CA THR A 49 -5.46 12.60 -4.93
C THR A 49 -5.00 11.89 -6.20
N ASP A 50 -3.75 12.09 -6.61
CA ASP A 50 -3.19 11.44 -7.81
C ASP A 50 -3.21 9.92 -7.67
N ARG A 51 -2.88 9.42 -6.46
CA ARG A 51 -2.97 8.00 -6.13
C ARG A 51 -4.41 7.49 -6.25
N THR A 52 -5.39 8.23 -5.73
CA THR A 52 -6.80 7.84 -5.81
C THR A 52 -7.28 7.78 -7.27
N LEU A 53 -6.83 8.70 -8.12
CA LEU A 53 -7.17 8.70 -9.55
C LEU A 53 -6.51 7.54 -10.31
N ALA A 54 -5.29 7.17 -9.94
CA ALA A 54 -4.53 6.09 -10.60
C ALA A 54 -4.92 4.68 -10.14
N LEU A 55 -5.57 4.53 -8.98
CA LEU A 55 -5.93 3.24 -8.41
C LEU A 55 -7.38 2.86 -8.74
N GLU A 56 -7.55 1.99 -9.74
CA GLU A 56 -8.83 1.30 -9.99
C GLU A 56 -9.13 0.26 -8.89
N PHE A 57 -8.10 -0.42 -8.40
CA PHE A 57 -8.19 -1.41 -7.34
C PHE A 57 -6.99 -1.29 -6.38
N GLY A 58 -7.25 -1.40 -5.08
CA GLY A 58 -6.20 -1.37 -4.07
C GLY A 58 -6.67 -1.85 -2.70
N GLY A 59 -5.72 -2.29 -1.88
CA GLY A 59 -5.93 -2.67 -0.49
C GLY A 59 -4.81 -2.17 0.39
N LEU A 60 -5.13 -1.85 1.64
CA LEU A 60 -4.17 -1.49 2.68
C LEU A 60 -4.40 -2.39 3.89
N ILE A 61 -3.48 -3.31 4.14
CA ILE A 61 -3.59 -4.30 5.21
C ILE A 61 -2.49 -3.99 6.23
N ALA A 62 -2.91 -3.61 7.45
CA ALA A 62 -1.99 -3.42 8.55
C ALA A 62 -1.63 -4.80 9.14
N CYS A 63 -0.34 -5.13 9.14
CA CYS A 63 0.17 -6.41 9.61
C CYS A 63 1.13 -6.22 10.79
N LYS A 64 1.27 -7.26 11.60
CA LYS A 64 2.31 -7.39 12.62
C LYS A 64 3.11 -8.66 12.35
N THR A 65 4.43 -8.60 12.47
CA THR A 65 5.27 -9.79 12.41
C THR A 65 4.90 -10.74 13.55
N VAL A 66 4.55 -11.98 13.18
CA VAL A 66 4.36 -13.10 14.10
C VAL A 66 5.63 -13.95 14.09
N GLN A 67 5.96 -14.52 15.25
CA GLN A 67 7.03 -15.51 15.40
C GLN A 67 6.48 -16.92 15.19
#